data_AF-A0A9P7TUH0-F1
#
_entry.id   AF-A0A9P7TUH0-F1
#
_cell.length_a   1.000
_cell.length_b   1.000
_cell.length_c   1.000
_cell.angle_alpha   90.00
_cell.angle_beta   90.00
_cell.angle_gamma   90.00
#
_symmetry.space_group_name_H-M   'P 1'
#
loop_
_entity.id
_entity.type
_entity.pdbx_description
1 polymer ?
#
loop_
_entity_poly.entity_id
_entity_poly.type
_entity_poly.pdbx_seq_one_letter_code
_entity_poly.pdbx_strand_id
1 'polypeptide(L)'
;TTGTQASFLEIFQGDHTKCDRLNELLCQKFGFPACYDISTQTYTRKVDLIVANAVAGLAASAHKICSDIRLLASNKEIEEPKEASQIGSSGKFIES
;
A
#
# COMPACT_ATOMS: atom_id res chain seq x y z
N THR A 1 -25.10 -10.04 -4.52
CA THR A 1 -25.08 -9.22 -5.75
C THR A 1 -23.95 -9.73 -6.64
N THR A 2 -24.22 -9.99 -7.92
CA THR A 2 -23.32 -10.67 -8.87
C THR A 2 -22.48 -9.71 -9.74
N GLY A 3 -22.43 -8.41 -9.39
CA GLY A 3 -21.68 -7.39 -10.13
C GLY A 3 -22.41 -6.78 -11.33
N THR A 4 -23.64 -7.21 -11.61
CA THR A 4 -24.43 -6.77 -12.78
C THR A 4 -25.21 -5.47 -12.57
N GLN A 5 -25.02 -4.78 -11.44
CA GLN A 5 -25.75 -3.55 -11.07
C GLN A 5 -27.29 -3.66 -11.08
N ALA A 6 -27.85 -4.87 -11.15
CA ALA A 6 -29.28 -5.12 -11.40
C ALA A 6 -30.21 -4.39 -10.41
N SER A 7 -29.84 -4.33 -9.13
CA SER A 7 -30.64 -3.63 -8.11
C SER A 7 -30.71 -2.12 -8.34
N PHE A 8 -29.62 -1.49 -8.81
CA PHE A 8 -29.63 -0.06 -9.14
C PHE A 8 -30.38 0.20 -10.44
N LEU A 9 -30.25 -0.69 -11.42
CA LEU A 9 -30.98 -0.59 -12.67
C LEU A 9 -32.50 -0.68 -12.45
N GLU A 10 -32.96 -1.54 -11.54
CA GLU A 10 -34.36 -1.63 -11.12
C GLU A 10 -34.83 -0.33 -10.46
N ILE A 11 -34.05 0.22 -9.51
CA ILE A 11 -34.35 1.51 -8.86
C ILE A 11 -34.46 2.64 -9.89
N PHE A 12 -33.61 2.63 -10.92
CA PHE A 12 -33.62 3.62 -11.99
C PHE A 12 -34.56 3.26 -13.15
N GLN A 13 -35.44 2.28 -12.99
CA GLN A 13 -36.47 1.91 -13.97
C GLN A 13 -35.88 1.52 -15.35
N GLY A 14 -34.73 0.85 -15.36
CA GLY A 14 -34.05 0.42 -16.60
C GLY A 14 -33.12 1.49 -17.21
N ASP A 15 -32.93 2.63 -16.55
CA ASP A 15 -32.09 3.72 -17.06
C ASP A 15 -30.60 3.48 -16.75
N HIS A 16 -29.90 2.88 -17.71
CA HIS A 16 -28.45 2.64 -17.61
C HIS A 16 -27.63 3.93 -17.48
N THR A 17 -28.09 5.04 -18.06
CA THR A 17 -27.34 6.32 -18.01
C THR A 17 -27.25 6.86 -16.58
N LYS A 18 -28.28 6.62 -15.76
CA LYS A 18 -28.25 6.97 -14.33
C LYS A 18 -27.32 6.07 -13.52
N CYS A 19 -27.21 4.78 -13.87
CA CYS A 19 -26.22 3.88 -13.27
C CYS A 19 -24.80 4.36 -13.55
N ASP A 20 -24.50 4.73 -14.80
CA ASP A 20 -23.19 5.24 -15.20
C ASP A 20 -22.88 6.57 -14.48
N ARG A 21 -23.85 7.48 -14.45
CA ARG A 21 -23.69 8.76 -13.75
C ARG A 21 -23.49 8.58 -12.24
N LEU A 22 -24.15 7.60 -11.63
CA LEU A 22 -23.95 7.27 -10.22
C LEU A 22 -22.49 6.83 -9.98
N ASN A 23 -21.95 5.95 -10.84
CA ASN A 23 -20.56 5.51 -10.74
C ASN A 23 -19.58 6.68 -10.88
N GLU A 24 -19.80 7.60 -11.84
CA GLU A 24 -18.98 8.80 -12.01
C GLU A 24 -18.99 9.68 -10.75
N LEU A 25 -20.17 9.94 -10.18
CA LEU A 25 -20.30 10.75 -8.96
C LEU A 25 -19.62 10.11 -7.76
N LEU A 26 -19.72 8.78 -7.63
CA LEU A 26 -19.02 8.04 -6.57
C LEU A 26 -17.51 8.13 -6.76
N CYS A 27 -17.01 7.85 -7.97
CA CYS A 27 -15.60 7.93 -8.28
C CYS A 27 -15.05 9.35 -7.97
N GLN A 28 -15.74 10.42 -8.38
CA GLN A 28 -15.39 11.81 -8.02
C GLN A 28 -15.39 12.06 -6.50
N LYS A 29 -16.43 11.61 -5.79
CA LYS A 29 -16.58 11.82 -4.34
C LYS A 29 -15.50 11.11 -3.52
N PHE A 30 -15.02 9.97 -3.99
CA PHE A 30 -13.95 9.21 -3.35
C PHE A 30 -12.55 9.55 -3.88
N GLY A 31 -12.44 10.46 -4.85
CA GLY A 31 -11.17 10.85 -5.46
C GLY A 31 -10.54 9.75 -6.33
N PHE A 32 -11.34 8.80 -6.81
CA PHE A 32 -10.88 7.80 -7.76
C PHE A 32 -11.06 8.30 -9.20
N PRO A 33 -10.08 8.07 -10.09
CA PRO A 33 -10.14 8.55 -11.47
C PRO A 33 -11.19 7.81 -12.31
N ALA A 34 -11.42 6.52 -12.00
CA ALA A 34 -12.36 5.67 -12.71
C ALA A 34 -12.73 4.46 -11.84
N CYS A 35 -13.81 3.80 -12.24
CA CYS A 35 -14.37 2.63 -11.61
C CYS A 35 -14.09 1.42 -12.54
N TYR A 36 -14.06 0.18 -12.02
CA TYR A 36 -13.81 -1.00 -12.87
C TYR A 36 -15.02 -1.30 -13.78
N ASP A 37 -14.79 -1.48 -15.09
CA ASP A 37 -15.84 -1.83 -16.05
C ASP A 37 -16.47 -3.20 -15.76
N ILE A 38 -15.67 -4.14 -15.26
CA ILE A 38 -16.09 -5.50 -14.94
C ILE A 38 -15.68 -5.82 -13.52
N SER A 39 -16.67 -6.07 -12.67
CA SER A 39 -16.49 -6.60 -11.33
C SER A 39 -17.61 -7.58 -11.02
N THR A 40 -17.38 -8.48 -10.07
CA THR A 40 -18.43 -9.37 -9.56
C THR A 40 -18.98 -8.75 -8.26
N GLN A 41 -19.00 -9.49 -7.16
CA GLN A 41 -19.35 -8.93 -5.86
C GLN A 41 -18.27 -7.96 -5.35
N THR A 42 -17.01 -8.16 -5.76
CA THR A 42 -15.88 -7.32 -5.36
C THR A 42 -15.02 -6.96 -6.57
N TYR A 43 -14.08 -6.04 -6.36
CA TYR A 43 -12.97 -5.84 -7.28
C TYR A 43 -12.13 -7.12 -7.44
N THR A 44 -11.30 -7.15 -8.48
CA THR A 44 -10.39 -8.28 -8.72
C THR A 44 -9.30 -8.37 -7.64
N ARG A 45 -9.21 -9.51 -6.96
CA ARG A 45 -8.17 -9.77 -5.95
C ARG A 45 -6.74 -9.74 -6.49
N LYS A 46 -6.57 -9.66 -7.82
CA LYS A 46 -5.28 -9.36 -8.46
C LYS A 46 -4.70 -8.03 -8.00
N VAL A 47 -5.54 -7.04 -7.67
CA VAL A 47 -5.09 -5.76 -7.10
C VAL A 47 -4.33 -5.97 -5.80
N ASP A 48 -4.86 -6.82 -4.91
CA ASP A 48 -4.25 -7.11 -3.62
C ASP A 48 -2.84 -7.71 -3.80
N LEU A 49 -2.68 -8.61 -4.76
CA LEU A 49 -1.40 -9.21 -5.09
C LEU A 49 -0.38 -8.19 -5.62
N ILE A 50 -0.81 -7.25 -6.47
CA ILE A 50 0.06 -6.18 -6.99
C ILE A 50 0.59 -5.32 -5.84
N VAL A 51 -0.31 -4.91 -4.92
CA VAL A 51 0.07 -4.11 -3.75
C VAL A 51 1.03 -4.88 -2.85
N ALA A 52 0.71 -6.13 -2.51
CA ALA A 52 1.55 -6.98 -1.68
C ALA A 52 2.95 -7.17 -2.27
N ASN A 53 3.05 -7.41 -3.59
CA ASN A 53 4.33 -7.57 -4.27
C ASN A 53 5.17 -6.29 -4.30
N ALA A 54 4.54 -5.12 -4.47
CA ALA A 54 5.25 -3.85 -4.42
C ALA A 54 5.88 -3.62 -3.03
N VAL A 55 5.12 -3.87 -1.96
CA VAL A 55 5.62 -3.77 -0.58
C VAL A 55 6.73 -4.80 -0.32
N ALA A 56 6.55 -6.05 -0.76
CA ALA A 56 7.55 -7.10 -0.59
C ALA A 56 8.86 -6.76 -1.32
N GLY A 57 8.79 -6.21 -2.54
CA GLY A 57 9.97 -5.80 -3.30
C GLY A 57 10.75 -4.67 -2.62
N LEU A 58 10.06 -3.67 -2.07
CA LEU A 58 10.68 -2.63 -1.26
C LEU A 58 11.34 -3.20 0.00
N ALA A 59 10.64 -4.08 0.72
CA ALA A 59 11.14 -4.71 1.93
C ALA A 59 12.39 -5.56 1.67
N ALA A 60 12.43 -6.33 0.58
CA ALA A 60 13.60 -7.12 0.20
C ALA A 60 14.82 -6.23 -0.06
N SER A 61 14.63 -5.09 -0.74
CA SER A 61 15.69 -4.11 -1.00
C SER A 61 16.20 -3.50 0.30
N ALA A 62 15.29 -3.05 1.17
CA ALA A 62 15.65 -2.48 2.47
C ALA A 62 16.36 -3.52 3.36
N HIS A 63 15.88 -4.77 3.39
CA HIS A 63 16.47 -5.85 4.16
C HIS A 63 17.92 -6.11 3.76
N LYS A 64 18.21 -6.14 2.44
CA LYS A 64 19.58 -6.30 1.93
C LYS A 64 20.47 -5.14 2.38
N ILE A 65 20.03 -3.90 2.16
CA ILE A 65 20.78 -2.70 2.55
C ILE A 65 21.08 -2.68 4.05
N CYS A 66 20.07 -2.93 4.89
CA CYS A 66 20.26 -2.96 6.33
C CYS A 66 21.17 -4.10 6.80
N SER A 67 21.13 -5.25 6.12
CA SER A 67 22.02 -6.38 6.41
C SER A 67 23.48 -6.02 6.12
N ASP A 68 23.75 -5.38 4.97
CA ASP A 68 25.08 -4.90 4.63
C ASP A 68 25.57 -3.83 5.60
N ILE A 69 24.69 -2.89 5.98
CA ILE A 69 25.03 -1.84 6.96
C ILE A 69 25.44 -2.46 8.29
N ARG A 70 24.68 -3.45 8.77
CA ARG A 70 25.00 -4.17 10.02
C ARG A 70 26.33 -4.91 9.94
N LEU A 71 26.65 -5.51 8.79
CA LEU A 71 27.93 -6.17 8.57
C LEU A 71 29.09 -5.16 8.62
N LEU A 72 28.97 -4.05 7.89
CA LEU A 72 30.00 -3.00 7.87
C LEU A 72 30.17 -2.34 9.24
N ALA A 73 29.08 -2.16 10.00
CA ALA A 73 29.13 -1.67 11.37
C ALA A 73 29.84 -2.66 12.32
N SER A 74 29.69 -3.96 12.10
CA SER A 74 30.45 -4.98 12.85
C SER A 74 31.96 -4.91 12.55
N ASN A 75 32.34 -4.52 11.32
CA ASN A 75 33.73 -4.28 10.92
C ASN A 75 34.25 -2.90 11.34
N LYS A 76 33.42 -2.04 11.94
CA LYS A 76 33.72 -0.64 12.30
C LYS A 76 34.05 0.25 11.09
N GLU A 77 33.56 -0.11 9.91
CA GLU A 77 33.78 0.68 8.69
C GLU A 77 32.75 1.82 8.55
N ILE A 78 31.54 1.59 9.04
CA ILE A 78 30.46 2.58 9.09
C ILE A 78 29.73 2.48 10.43
N GLU A 79 29.06 3.54 10.87
CA GLU A 79 28.10 3.48 11.99
C GLU A 79 26.77 4.11 11.57
N GLU A 80 25.67 3.64 12.17
CA GLU A 80 24.37 4.29 11.99
C GLU A 80 24.35 5.66 12.70
N PRO A 81 23.55 6.62 12.20
CA PRO A 81 23.35 7.89 12.87
C PRO A 81 22.85 7.67 14.31
N LYS A 82 23.49 8.32 15.27
CA LYS A 82 23.09 8.28 16.69
C LYS A 82 22.41 9.59 17.06
N GLU A 83 21.26 9.51 17.72
CA GLU A 83 20.63 10.68 18.33
C GLU A 83 21.46 11.16 19.53
N ALA A 84 21.43 12.46 19.83
CA ALA A 84 22.29 13.06 20.87
C ALA A 84 22.08 12.44 22.27
N SER A 85 20.88 11.94 22.56
CA SER A 85 20.53 11.27 23.81
C SER A 85 20.51 9.75 23.70
N GLN A 86 21.00 9.17 22.60
CA GLN A 86 20.98 7.73 22.38
C GLN A 86 22.01 7.03 23.26
N ILE A 87 21.53 6.35 24.30
CA ILE A 87 22.35 5.47 25.14
C ILE A 87 22.25 4.06 24.56
N GLY A 88 23.39 3.45 24.24
CA GLY A 88 23.45 2.05 23.81
C GLY A 88 23.11 1.06 24.94
N SER A 89 23.21 -0.24 24.66
CA SER A 89 22.97 -1.28 25.68
C SER A 89 23.72 -1.00 26.99
N SER A 90 23.05 -1.29 28.10
CA SER A 90 23.39 -1.03 29.50
C SER A 90 24.90 -0.96 29.77
N GLY A 91 25.47 0.25 29.74
CA GLY A 91 26.84 0.49 30.20
C GLY A 91 27.96 0.43 29.16
N LYS A 92 27.71 0.72 27.88
CA LYS A 92 28.81 1.24 27.03
C LYS A 92 28.90 2.76 27.17
N PHE A 93 29.52 3.20 28.27
CA PHE A 93 30.29 4.45 28.25
C PHE A 93 31.45 4.24 27.27
N ILE A 94 31.52 5.04 26.22
CA ILE A 94 32.69 5.12 25.36
C ILE A 94 33.21 6.54 25.54
N GLU A 95 34.39 6.65 26.15
CA GLU A 95 35.15 7.91 26.24
C GLU A 95 35.35 8.52 24.85
N SER A 96 35.39 9.85 24.87
CA SER A 96 35.68 10.80 23.80
C SER A 96 36.89 10.43 22.93
#